data_AF-A0A815BAU0-F1
#
_entry.id   AF-A0A815BAU0-F1
#
_cell.length_a   1.000
_cell.length_b   1.000
_cell.length_c   1.000
_cell.angle_alpha   90.00
_cell.angle_beta   90.00
_cell.angle_gamma   90.00
#
_symmetry.space_group_name_H-M   'P 1'
#
loop_
_entity.id
_entity.type
_entity.pdbx_description
1 polymer ?
#
loop_
_entity_poly.entity_id
_entity_poly.type
_entity_poly.pdbx_seq_one_letter_code
_entity_poly.pdbx_strand_id
1 'polypeptide(L)'
;MLKVIIYLSIVATLFLATNGFLWHSGAKCQIAVFKGGKDFSGDKIMANKSFVPYLKSIAAVAKGCKVRVHVVDSYKQLKTPTEYVLSSQMPLALGCGIHFDLQDPKGSTVCNKLCMTTRSWKTLPEAACFIDNVQKKGLTFVEPNLLHGGCASKLSTSDLEALKVATQKLCAPKTKG
;
A
#
# COMPACT_ATOMS: atom_id res chain seq x y z
N MET A 1 -65.92 -22.16 18.44
CA MET A 1 -64.54 -22.59 18.13
C MET A 1 -63.89 -21.57 17.18
N LEU A 2 -63.34 -20.45 17.69
CA LEU A 2 -62.52 -19.52 16.89
C LEU A 2 -61.87 -18.42 17.76
N LYS A 3 -61.17 -18.77 18.86
CA LYS A 3 -60.51 -17.74 19.71
C LYS A 3 -59.17 -18.20 20.34
N VAL A 4 -58.44 -19.12 19.72
CA VAL A 4 -57.18 -19.67 20.31
C VAL A 4 -56.03 -19.76 19.28
N ILE A 5 -55.98 -18.87 18.28
CA ILE A 5 -54.89 -18.88 17.27
C ILE A 5 -54.23 -17.49 17.07
N ILE A 6 -54.34 -16.58 18.04
CA ILE A 6 -53.71 -15.25 17.92
C ILE A 6 -52.61 -15.01 19.00
N TYR A 7 -52.51 -15.87 20.01
CA TYR A 7 -51.54 -15.68 21.10
C TYR A 7 -50.18 -16.39 20.91
N LEU A 8 -50.04 -17.24 19.90
CA LEU A 8 -48.76 -17.95 19.62
C LEU A 8 -47.79 -17.16 18.74
N SER A 9 -48.22 -16.04 18.16
CA SER A 9 -47.39 -15.25 17.23
C SER A 9 -46.65 -14.08 17.89
N ILE A 10 -46.93 -13.76 19.16
CA ILE A 10 -46.37 -12.57 19.85
C ILE A 10 -45.22 -12.94 20.81
N VAL A 11 -45.12 -14.21 21.24
CA VAL A 11 -44.02 -14.63 22.14
C VAL A 11 -42.76 -15.05 21.37
N ALA A 12 -42.87 -15.36 20.07
CA ALA A 12 -41.72 -15.67 19.23
C ALA A 12 -40.94 -14.43 18.75
N THR A 13 -41.51 -13.23 18.82
CA THR A 13 -40.84 -11.99 18.42
C THR A 13 -40.08 -11.29 19.54
N LEU A 14 -40.18 -11.77 20.80
CA LEU A 14 -39.41 -11.19 21.92
C LEU A 14 -38.10 -11.92 22.24
N PHE A 15 -37.85 -13.10 21.65
CA PHE A 15 -36.62 -13.87 21.87
C PHE A 15 -35.58 -13.80 20.75
N LEU A 16 -35.77 -12.92 19.75
CA LEU A 16 -34.77 -12.63 18.71
C LEU A 16 -34.05 -11.29 18.91
N ALA A 17 -34.32 -10.57 20.00
CA ALA A 17 -33.76 -9.25 20.28
C ALA A 17 -32.57 -9.25 21.26
N THR A 18 -32.04 -10.41 21.67
CA THR A 18 -30.83 -10.47 22.50
C THR A 18 -29.88 -11.50 21.92
N ASN A 19 -28.62 -11.10 21.72
CA ASN A 19 -27.54 -11.87 21.08
C ASN A 19 -27.45 -11.79 19.56
N GLY A 20 -27.92 -10.68 18.98
CA GLY A 20 -27.19 -10.07 17.88
C GLY A 20 -25.83 -9.61 18.39
N PHE A 21 -24.91 -10.55 18.59
CA PHE A 21 -23.49 -10.31 18.78
C PHE A 21 -23.03 -9.60 17.51
N LEU A 22 -23.21 -8.28 17.48
CA LEU A 22 -22.65 -7.39 16.51
C LEU A 22 -21.14 -7.50 16.71
N TRP A 23 -20.54 -8.50 16.06
CA TRP A 23 -19.14 -8.50 15.71
C TRP A 23 -18.90 -7.20 14.97
N HIS A 24 -18.57 -6.14 15.72
CA HIS A 24 -17.75 -5.04 15.24
C HIS A 24 -16.44 -5.71 14.83
N SER A 25 -16.43 -6.27 13.62
CA SER A 25 -15.22 -6.56 12.90
C SER A 25 -14.60 -5.19 12.65
N GLY A 26 -13.85 -4.72 13.65
CA GLY A 26 -13.15 -3.44 13.60
C GLY A 26 -12.46 -3.34 12.25
N ALA A 27 -12.58 -2.17 11.61
CA ALA A 27 -12.03 -1.95 10.27
C ALA A 27 -10.60 -2.49 10.22
N LYS A 28 -10.36 -3.50 9.36
CA LYS A 28 -9.06 -4.15 9.30
C LYS A 28 -8.09 -3.21 8.60
N CYS A 29 -6.90 -3.03 9.17
CA CYS A 29 -5.79 -2.32 8.52
C CYS A 29 -5.63 -2.86 7.08
N GLN A 30 -5.70 -1.95 6.10
CA GLN A 30 -5.64 -2.32 4.68
C GLN A 30 -4.22 -2.52 4.17
N ILE A 31 -3.21 -2.29 5.01
CA ILE A 31 -1.81 -2.59 4.70
C ILE A 31 -1.59 -4.10 4.78
N ALA A 32 -1.11 -4.69 3.70
CA ALA A 32 -0.75 -6.09 3.57
C ALA A 32 0.76 -6.22 3.37
N VAL A 33 1.33 -7.32 3.87
CA VAL A 33 2.71 -7.71 3.56
C VAL A 33 2.72 -8.45 2.23
N PHE A 34 3.40 -7.89 1.24
CA PHE A 34 3.64 -8.52 -0.03
C PHE A 34 5.02 -9.18 0.00
N LYS A 35 5.05 -10.51 -0.07
CA LYS A 35 6.27 -11.27 -0.28
C LYS A 35 6.63 -11.13 -1.76
N GLY A 36 7.51 -10.17 -2.06
CA GLY A 36 8.02 -9.95 -3.42
C GLY A 36 8.49 -11.25 -4.07
N GLY A 37 8.21 -11.42 -5.37
CA GLY A 37 8.72 -12.53 -6.17
C GLY A 37 10.22 -12.39 -6.45
N LYS A 38 10.77 -13.22 -7.36
CA LYS A 38 12.20 -13.18 -7.74
C LYS A 38 12.65 -11.81 -8.27
N ASP A 39 11.71 -11.03 -8.80
CA ASP A 39 11.93 -9.70 -9.37
C ASP A 39 12.11 -8.60 -8.31
N PHE A 40 11.89 -8.92 -7.03
CA PHE A 40 12.15 -8.04 -5.90
C PHE A 40 13.31 -8.58 -5.05
N SER A 41 14.01 -7.68 -4.38
CA SER A 41 15.00 -7.98 -3.33
C SER A 41 14.89 -6.93 -2.21
N GLY A 42 15.63 -7.10 -1.12
CA GLY A 42 15.62 -6.16 0.00
C GLY A 42 14.48 -6.41 0.99
N ASP A 43 13.91 -5.33 1.51
CA ASP A 43 12.95 -5.39 2.59
C ASP A 43 11.58 -5.95 2.17
N LYS A 44 10.85 -6.48 3.15
CA LYS A 44 9.46 -6.92 2.94
C LYS A 44 8.62 -5.72 2.53
N ILE A 45 7.89 -5.85 1.42
CA ILE A 45 7.05 -4.77 0.93
C ILE A 45 5.77 -4.73 1.76
N MET A 46 5.60 -3.68 2.55
CA MET A 46 4.35 -3.37 3.21
C MET A 46 3.60 -2.33 2.37
N ALA A 47 2.40 -2.68 1.92
CA ALA A 47 1.64 -1.83 1.00
C ALA A 47 0.14 -1.96 1.24
N ASN A 48 -0.62 -0.91 0.94
CA ASN A 48 -2.07 -0.98 0.88
C ASN A 48 -2.47 -2.05 -0.15
N LYS A 49 -3.52 -2.82 0.15
CA LYS A 49 -4.11 -3.80 -0.79
C LYS A 49 -4.39 -3.22 -2.17
N SER A 50 -4.83 -1.95 -2.25
CA SER A 50 -5.07 -1.27 -3.53
C SER A 50 -3.79 -1.03 -4.34
N PHE A 51 -2.62 -1.00 -3.68
CA PHE A 51 -1.32 -0.82 -4.33
C PHE A 51 -0.72 -2.13 -4.84
N VAL A 52 -1.16 -3.29 -4.32
CA VAL A 52 -0.64 -4.62 -4.70
C VAL A 52 -0.71 -4.91 -6.21
N PRO A 53 -1.78 -4.54 -6.96
CA PRO A 53 -1.79 -4.70 -8.42
C PRO A 53 -0.61 -3.99 -9.11
N TYR A 54 -0.22 -2.81 -8.64
CA TYR A 54 0.93 -2.07 -9.18
C TYR A 54 2.25 -2.79 -8.89
N LEU A 55 2.40 -3.42 -7.71
CA LEU A 55 3.57 -4.24 -7.40
C LEU A 55 3.74 -5.40 -8.41
N LYS A 56 2.64 -6.00 -8.87
CA LYS A 56 2.69 -7.02 -9.92
C LYS A 56 3.12 -6.44 -11.26
N SER A 57 2.62 -5.25 -11.62
CA SER A 57 3.05 -4.56 -12.84
C SER A 57 4.53 -4.17 -12.79
N ILE A 58 5.02 -3.70 -11.65
CA ILE A 58 6.44 -3.40 -11.42
C ILE A 58 7.31 -4.64 -11.62
N ALA A 59 6.93 -5.79 -11.04
CA ALA A 59 7.65 -7.04 -11.24
C ALA A 59 7.69 -7.47 -12.72
N ALA A 60 6.57 -7.37 -13.43
CA ALA A 60 6.50 -7.72 -14.84
C ALA A 60 7.45 -6.85 -15.68
N VAL A 61 7.52 -5.54 -15.39
CA VAL A 61 8.45 -4.61 -16.05
C VAL A 61 9.90 -4.93 -15.69
N ALA A 62 10.20 -5.14 -14.41
CA ALA A 62 11.54 -5.51 -13.93
C ALA A 62 12.08 -6.75 -14.65
N LYS A 63 11.25 -7.79 -14.74
CA LYS A 63 11.56 -9.02 -15.46
C LYS A 63 11.84 -8.77 -16.94
N GLY A 64 10.99 -7.99 -17.61
CA GLY A 64 11.16 -7.64 -19.03
C GLY A 64 12.45 -6.85 -19.32
N CYS A 65 12.85 -5.99 -18.38
CA CYS A 65 14.06 -5.18 -18.46
C CYS A 65 15.29 -5.85 -17.85
N LYS A 66 15.19 -7.12 -17.42
CA LYS A 66 16.27 -7.91 -16.82
C LYS A 66 16.91 -7.25 -15.60
N VAL A 67 16.11 -6.53 -14.81
CA VAL A 67 16.52 -5.92 -13.53
C VAL A 67 15.73 -6.53 -12.38
N ARG A 68 16.22 -6.30 -11.16
CA ARG A 68 15.50 -6.55 -9.92
C ARG A 68 15.24 -5.23 -9.22
N VAL A 69 14.08 -5.12 -8.60
CA VAL A 69 13.71 -3.95 -7.79
C VAL A 69 14.12 -4.24 -6.36
N HIS A 70 15.20 -3.60 -5.92
CA HIS A 70 15.65 -3.65 -4.54
C HIS A 70 14.85 -2.66 -3.72
N VAL A 71 14.02 -3.16 -2.81
CA VAL A 71 13.15 -2.32 -1.98
C VAL A 71 13.96 -1.81 -0.79
N VAL A 72 14.13 -0.49 -0.76
CA VAL A 72 14.88 0.23 0.28
C VAL A 72 13.97 0.60 1.43
N ASP A 73 12.76 1.08 1.12
CA ASP A 73 11.76 1.42 2.13
C ASP A 73 10.35 1.26 1.54
N SER A 74 9.38 0.95 2.39
CA SER A 74 7.96 0.84 2.01
C SER A 74 7.08 1.49 3.08
N TYR A 75 5.89 0.97 3.36
CA TYR A 75 4.98 1.60 4.32
C TYR A 75 5.69 2.00 5.63
N LYS A 76 5.65 3.29 5.95
CA LYS A 76 6.26 3.84 7.17
C LYS A 76 5.20 3.97 8.24
N GLN A 77 5.24 3.06 9.21
CA GLN A 77 4.38 3.14 10.39
C GLN A 77 4.83 4.31 11.27
N LEU A 78 3.95 5.29 11.47
CA LEU A 78 4.20 6.39 12.38
C LEU A 78 3.94 5.98 13.83
N LYS A 79 4.60 6.66 14.76
CA LYS A 79 4.42 6.43 16.20
C LYS A 79 3.13 7.06 16.70
N THR A 80 2.73 8.21 16.13
CA THR A 80 1.50 8.91 16.52
C THR A 80 0.73 9.43 15.29
N PRO A 81 -0.60 9.61 15.39
CA PRO A 81 -1.40 10.17 14.28
C PRO A 81 -1.08 11.63 13.94
N THR A 82 -0.41 12.34 14.85
CA THR A 82 -0.03 13.75 14.71
C THR A 82 1.44 13.92 14.29
N GLU A 83 2.15 12.82 14.05
CA GLU A 83 3.54 12.87 13.59
C GLU A 83 3.59 13.54 12.22
N TYR A 84 4.47 14.54 12.12
CA TYR A 84 4.68 15.29 10.89
C TYR A 84 5.28 14.38 9.81
N VAL A 85 4.64 14.34 8.65
CA VAL A 85 5.13 13.62 7.47
C VAL A 85 5.30 14.62 6.36
N LEU A 86 6.51 14.68 5.81
CA LEU A 86 6.78 15.47 4.62
C LEU A 86 5.87 15.01 3.48
N SER A 87 5.33 15.92 2.68
CA SER A 87 4.43 15.59 1.57
C SER A 87 5.04 14.55 0.62
N SER A 88 6.36 14.57 0.43
CA SER A 88 7.07 13.59 -0.39
C SER A 88 7.05 12.17 0.20
N GLN A 89 6.93 12.02 1.52
CA GLN A 89 6.82 10.73 2.22
C GLN A 89 5.36 10.25 2.39
N MET A 90 4.38 11.07 1.99
CA MET A 90 2.96 10.73 2.08
C MET A 90 2.60 9.40 1.41
N PRO A 91 3.12 9.06 0.20
CA PRO A 91 2.85 7.77 -0.41
C PRO A 91 3.31 6.59 0.47
N LEU A 92 4.42 6.71 1.20
CA LEU A 92 4.90 5.67 2.11
C LEU A 92 4.00 5.57 3.34
N ALA A 93 3.62 6.69 3.95
CA ALA A 93 2.72 6.70 5.11
C ALA A 93 1.34 6.10 4.82
N LEU A 94 0.92 6.09 3.55
CA LEU A 94 -0.34 5.48 3.07
C LEU A 94 -0.17 4.04 2.55
N GLY A 95 1.07 3.54 2.44
CA GLY A 95 1.38 2.24 1.84
C GLY A 95 1.12 2.20 0.33
N CYS A 96 1.21 3.36 -0.29
CA CYS A 96 0.87 3.63 -1.68
C CYS A 96 2.10 3.91 -2.56
N GLY A 97 3.29 3.78 -2.00
CA GLY A 97 4.56 3.91 -2.70
C GLY A 97 5.66 3.08 -2.05
N ILE A 98 6.77 2.96 -2.77
CA ILE A 98 8.00 2.28 -2.32
C ILE A 98 9.22 3.07 -2.75
N HIS A 99 10.23 3.15 -1.88
CA HIS A 99 11.58 3.51 -2.30
C HIS A 99 12.27 2.27 -2.85
N PHE A 100 12.97 2.46 -3.96
CA PHE A 100 13.67 1.36 -4.60
C PHE A 100 15.01 1.78 -5.19
N ASP A 101 15.88 0.81 -5.35
CA ASP A 101 17.03 0.85 -6.24
C ASP A 101 16.89 -0.27 -7.28
N LEU A 102 17.56 -0.12 -8.42
CA LEU A 102 17.63 -1.15 -9.45
C LEU A 102 18.89 -1.96 -9.28
N GLN A 103 18.75 -3.28 -9.30
CA GLN A 103 19.84 -4.25 -9.29
C GLN A 103 19.82 -5.08 -10.57
N ASP A 104 20.97 -5.63 -10.92
CA ASP A 104 21.09 -6.67 -11.95
C ASP A 104 20.61 -8.03 -11.37
N PRO A 105 20.52 -9.09 -12.19
CA PRO A 105 20.16 -10.42 -11.71
C PRO A 105 21.14 -11.02 -10.71
N LYS A 106 22.39 -10.53 -10.66
CA LYS A 106 23.45 -10.96 -9.74
C LYS A 106 23.39 -10.21 -8.40
N GLY A 107 22.58 -9.15 -8.29
CA GLY A 107 22.43 -8.31 -7.10
C GLY A 107 23.28 -7.04 -7.10
N SER A 108 24.02 -6.75 -8.16
CA SER A 108 24.81 -5.51 -8.27
C SER A 108 23.90 -4.32 -8.57
N THR A 109 24.17 -3.17 -7.95
CA THR A 109 23.38 -1.95 -8.19
C THR A 109 23.58 -1.43 -9.61
N VAL A 110 22.48 -1.34 -10.36
CA VAL A 110 22.41 -0.75 -11.71
C VAL A 110 22.12 0.74 -11.61
N CYS A 111 21.13 1.13 -10.81
CA CYS A 111 20.74 2.52 -10.66
C CYS A 111 20.09 2.77 -9.30
N ASN A 112 20.68 3.63 -8.51
CA ASN A 112 20.16 4.07 -7.21
C ASN A 112 19.58 5.49 -7.28
N LYS A 113 19.17 6.05 -6.13
CA LYS A 113 18.69 7.44 -6.02
C LYS A 113 19.58 8.47 -6.71
N LEU A 114 20.91 8.36 -6.59
CA LEU A 114 21.84 9.29 -7.23
C LEU A 114 21.73 9.20 -8.75
N CYS A 115 21.81 7.99 -9.30
CA CYS A 115 21.64 7.73 -10.73
C CYS A 115 20.29 8.27 -11.28
N MET A 116 19.21 8.16 -10.50
CA MET A 116 17.90 8.70 -10.88
C MET A 116 17.86 10.24 -10.86
N THR A 117 18.47 10.83 -9.83
CA THR A 117 18.54 12.29 -9.63
C THR A 117 19.34 12.98 -10.75
N THR A 118 20.50 12.45 -11.09
CA THR A 118 21.39 12.97 -12.15
C THR A 118 20.90 12.63 -13.55
N ARG A 119 19.81 11.86 -13.67
CA ARG A 119 19.28 11.30 -14.92
C ARG A 119 20.27 10.40 -15.67
N SER A 120 21.30 9.89 -15.00
CA SER A 120 22.25 8.92 -15.56
C SER A 120 21.58 7.61 -15.97
N TRP A 121 20.40 7.31 -15.43
CA TRP A 121 19.59 6.17 -15.88
C TRP A 121 19.29 6.18 -17.39
N LYS A 122 19.27 7.34 -18.05
CA LYS A 122 19.01 7.45 -19.49
C LYS A 122 20.11 6.81 -20.35
N THR A 123 21.33 6.72 -19.83
CA THR A 123 22.47 6.10 -20.53
C THR A 123 22.65 4.64 -20.15
N LEU A 124 21.84 4.12 -19.22
CA LEU A 124 21.87 2.73 -18.76
C LEU A 124 20.68 1.99 -19.38
N PRO A 125 20.89 1.10 -20.36
CA PRO A 125 19.80 0.48 -21.14
C PRO A 125 18.74 -0.20 -20.27
N GLU A 126 19.17 -0.91 -19.23
CA GLU A 126 18.29 -1.64 -18.32
C GLU A 126 17.47 -0.70 -17.43
N ALA A 127 18.10 0.37 -16.93
CA ALA A 127 17.42 1.37 -16.11
C ALA A 127 16.44 2.21 -16.93
N ALA A 128 16.84 2.65 -18.12
CA ALA A 128 15.96 3.35 -19.06
C ALA A 128 14.76 2.50 -19.45
N CYS A 129 14.98 1.23 -19.80
CA CYS A 129 13.90 0.28 -20.06
C CYS A 129 12.92 0.22 -18.89
N PHE A 130 13.42 0.09 -17.66
CA PHE A 130 12.56 -0.03 -16.49
C PHE A 130 11.74 1.24 -16.26
N ILE A 131 12.41 2.40 -16.18
CA ILE A 131 11.79 3.69 -15.87
C ILE A 131 10.71 4.06 -16.90
N ASP A 132 11.01 3.92 -18.20
CA ASP A 132 10.06 4.26 -19.25
C ASP A 132 8.84 3.34 -19.23
N ASN A 133 9.03 2.04 -18.99
CA ASN A 133 7.94 1.08 -18.97
C ASN A 133 7.08 1.17 -17.72
N VAL A 134 7.63 1.48 -16.53
CA VAL A 134 6.78 1.72 -15.35
C VAL A 134 5.92 2.97 -15.51
N GLN A 135 6.45 4.04 -16.12
CA GLN A 135 5.66 5.25 -16.42
C GLN A 135 4.51 4.96 -17.39
N LYS A 136 4.75 4.15 -18.43
CA LYS A 136 3.70 3.69 -19.35
C LYS A 136 2.61 2.84 -18.67
N LYS A 137 2.89 2.25 -17.51
CA LYS A 137 1.89 1.55 -16.67
C LYS A 137 1.12 2.48 -15.74
N GLY A 138 1.30 3.80 -15.85
CA GLY A 138 0.61 4.80 -15.04
C GLY A 138 1.20 4.95 -13.64
N LEU A 139 2.42 4.45 -13.40
CA LEU A 139 3.17 4.67 -12.17
C LEU A 139 3.96 5.96 -12.30
N THR A 140 4.01 6.72 -11.23
CA THR A 140 4.67 8.03 -11.19
C THR A 140 5.77 8.07 -10.14
N PHE A 141 6.64 9.06 -10.24
CA PHE A 141 7.74 9.30 -9.30
C PHE A 141 7.51 10.61 -8.57
N VAL A 142 7.36 10.57 -7.24
CA VAL A 142 7.28 11.80 -6.41
C VAL A 142 8.67 12.29 -6.04
N GLU A 143 9.58 11.35 -5.84
CA GLU A 143 11.02 11.57 -5.72
C GLU A 143 11.74 10.68 -6.73
N PRO A 144 13.01 10.95 -7.07
CA PRO A 144 13.74 10.19 -8.08
C PRO A 144 13.63 8.67 -7.93
N ASN A 145 13.64 8.16 -6.69
CA ASN A 145 13.53 6.74 -6.39
C ASN A 145 12.29 6.34 -5.57
N LEU A 146 11.25 7.18 -5.55
CA LEU A 146 9.99 6.91 -4.89
C LEU A 146 8.88 6.71 -5.93
N LEU A 147 8.53 5.45 -6.15
CA LEU A 147 7.51 5.06 -7.12
C LEU A 147 6.15 4.90 -6.42
N HIS A 148 5.09 5.46 -7.01
CA HIS A 148 3.74 5.40 -6.45
C HIS A 148 2.66 5.24 -7.54
N GLY A 149 1.49 4.73 -7.14
CA GLY A 149 0.39 4.38 -8.04
C GLY A 149 -0.62 5.50 -8.29
N GLY A 150 -0.28 6.77 -8.04
CA GLY A 150 -1.20 7.90 -8.21
C GLY A 150 -2.30 8.01 -7.14
N CYS A 151 -2.18 7.28 -6.03
CA CYS A 151 -3.17 7.25 -4.93
C CYS A 151 -3.49 8.63 -4.33
N ALA A 152 -2.58 9.59 -4.53
CA ALA A 152 -2.69 10.97 -4.04
C ALA A 152 -3.10 12.00 -5.10
N SER A 153 -3.11 11.67 -6.40
CA SER A 153 -3.29 12.68 -7.44
C SER A 153 -4.74 13.12 -7.68
N LYS A 154 -5.71 12.40 -7.11
CA LYS A 154 -7.16 12.67 -7.29
C LYS A 154 -7.88 13.06 -5.99
N LEU A 155 -7.20 13.01 -4.85
CA LEU A 155 -7.77 13.31 -3.55
C LEU A 155 -7.38 14.73 -3.14
N SER A 156 -8.29 15.44 -2.48
CA SER A 156 -7.95 16.73 -1.88
C SER A 156 -6.91 16.55 -0.75
N THR A 157 -6.19 17.60 -0.40
CA THR A 157 -5.24 17.56 0.73
C THR A 157 -5.92 17.11 2.03
N SER A 158 -7.14 17.57 2.29
CA SER A 158 -7.93 17.15 3.46
C SER A 158 -8.29 15.66 3.43
N ASP A 159 -8.65 15.12 2.26
CA ASP A 159 -8.96 13.69 2.13
C ASP A 159 -7.72 12.83 2.34
N LEU A 160 -6.56 13.29 1.86
CA LEU A 160 -5.28 12.61 2.07
C LEU A 160 -4.87 12.59 3.54
N GLU A 161 -4.99 13.71 4.25
CA GLU A 161 -4.71 13.75 5.68
C GLU A 161 -5.71 12.90 6.47
N ALA A 162 -7.00 12.91 6.12
CA ALA A 162 -7.99 12.04 6.74
C ALA A 162 -7.68 10.56 6.51
N LEU A 163 -7.31 10.19 5.28
CA LEU A 163 -6.94 8.82 4.93
C LEU A 163 -5.65 8.38 5.63
N LYS A 164 -4.68 9.28 5.76
CA LYS A 164 -3.44 9.08 6.53
C LYS A 164 -3.76 8.81 8.00
N VAL A 165 -4.50 9.70 8.65
CA VAL A 165 -4.87 9.55 10.05
C VAL A 165 -5.67 8.26 10.28
N ALA A 166 -6.61 7.94 9.39
CA ALA A 166 -7.40 6.70 9.47
C ALA A 166 -6.51 5.46 9.30
N THR A 167 -5.64 5.43 8.29
CA THR A 167 -4.69 4.34 8.06
C THR A 167 -3.76 4.15 9.26
N GLN A 168 -3.24 5.24 9.83
CA GLN A 168 -2.37 5.19 11.00
C GLN A 168 -3.07 4.69 12.25
N LYS A 169 -4.29 5.17 12.54
CA LYS A 169 -5.08 4.68 13.68
C LYS A 169 -5.33 3.18 13.58
N LEU A 170 -5.67 2.70 12.37
CA LEU A 170 -5.97 1.28 12.13
C LEU A 170 -4.73 0.39 12.12
N CYS A 171 -3.59 0.93 11.69
CA CYS A 171 -2.35 0.20 11.53
C CYS A 171 -1.34 0.50 12.64
N ALA A 172 -1.70 1.23 13.70
CA ALA A 172 -0.84 1.49 14.85
C ALA A 172 -0.42 0.18 15.53
N PRO A 173 0.79 0.12 16.14
CA PRO A 173 1.16 -1.03 16.95
C PRO A 173 0.11 -1.23 18.04
N LYS A 174 -0.31 -2.47 18.31
CA LYS A 174 -1.22 -2.75 19.42
C LYS A 174 -0.56 -2.26 20.71
N THR A 175 -1.09 -1.19 21.31
CA THR A 175 -0.74 -0.80 22.67
C THR A 175 -1.20 -1.93 23.58
N LYS A 176 -0.26 -2.58 24.28
CA LYS A 176 -0.60 -3.45 25.40
C LYS A 176 -1.11 -2.53 26.51
N GLY A 177 -2.43 -2.46 26.66
CA GLY A 177 -3.06 -1.96 27.88
C GLY A 177 -2.97 -2.99 28.99
#